data_AF-A0AAJ2ACY0-F1
#
_entry.id   AF-A0AAJ2ACY0-F1
#
_cell.length_a   1.000
_cell.length_b   1.000
_cell.length_c   1.000
_cell.angle_alpha   90.00
_cell.angle_beta   90.00
_cell.angle_gamma   90.00
#
_symmetry.space_group_name_H-M   'P 1'
#
loop_
_entity.id
_entity.type
_entity.pdbx_description
1 polymer ?
#
loop_
_entity_poly.entity_id
_entity_poly.type
_entity_poly.pdbx_seq_one_letter_code
_entity_poly.pdbx_strand_id
1 'polypeptide(L)' 'MLTCFAVSHTDDDQLVQSAEHEILQAIADEAEVSFEPGFAGKSYLDVPTNADAREAMTARLEQNDMSFSVVTRIAY' A
#
# COMPACT_ATOMS: atom_id res chain seq x y z
N MET A 1 -9.38 10.95 -10.57
CA MET A 1 -8.45 11.11 -9.43
C MET A 1 -8.61 9.88 -8.57
N LEU A 2 -7.55 9.13 -8.33
CA LEU A 2 -7.53 7.95 -7.48
C LEU A 2 -6.81 8.30 -6.17
N THR A 3 -7.40 7.93 -5.05
CA THR A 3 -6.75 8.07 -3.74
C THR A 3 -6.07 6.74 -3.43
N CYS A 4 -4.78 6.78 -3.12
CA CYS A 4 -3.96 5.61 -2.89
C CYS A 4 -3.18 5.76 -1.58
N PHE A 5 -2.97 4.66 -0.86
CA PHE A 5 -1.96 4.53 0.18
C PHE A 5 -0.58 4.41 -0.47
N ALA A 6 0.26 5.43 -0.30
CA ALA A 6 1.67 5.39 -0.65
C ALA A 6 2.47 4.84 0.53
N VAL A 7 2.80 3.56 0.47
CA VAL A 7 3.64 2.87 1.45
C VAL A 7 5.09 3.12 1.10
N SER A 8 5.88 3.64 2.04
CA SER A 8 7.30 3.91 1.85
C SER A 8 8.12 2.76 2.41
N HIS A 9 9.09 2.33 1.63
CA HIS A 9 10.02 1.24 1.92
C HIS A 9 11.40 1.83 2.16
N THR A 10 12.18 1.19 3.03
CA THR A 10 13.57 1.57 3.24
C THR A 10 14.37 1.11 2.01
N ASP A 11 14.73 2.05 1.14
CA ASP A 11 15.67 1.85 0.02
C ASP A 11 17.00 1.28 0.56
N ASP A 12 17.18 -0.04 0.53
CA ASP A 12 18.48 -0.68 0.25
C ASP A 12 18.42 -2.23 0.17
N ASP A 13 17.33 -2.89 0.56
CA ASP A 13 17.31 -4.35 0.65
C ASP A 13 16.30 -5.01 -0.32
N GLN A 14 16.78 -5.63 -1.40
CA GLN A 14 15.95 -6.37 -2.37
C GLN A 14 15.14 -7.51 -1.71
N LEU A 15 15.64 -8.06 -0.59
CA LEU A 15 14.94 -9.07 0.19
C LEU A 15 13.75 -8.47 0.95
N VAL A 16 13.92 -7.27 1.50
CA VAL A 16 12.86 -6.54 2.22
C VAL A 16 11.77 -6.10 1.26
N GLN A 17 12.15 -5.65 0.05
CA GLN A 17 11.18 -5.33 -1.01
C GLN A 17 10.29 -6.52 -1.40
N SER A 18 10.81 -7.75 -1.37
CA SER A 18 10.03 -8.94 -1.70
C SER A 18 9.02 -9.29 -0.59
N ALA A 19 9.45 -9.25 0.67
CA ALA A 19 8.57 -9.54 1.81
C ALA A 19 7.49 -8.46 2.00
N GLU A 20 7.85 -7.18 1.85
CA GLU A 20 6.87 -6.09 1.92
C GLU A 20 5.89 -6.15 0.75
N HIS A 21 6.34 -6.53 -0.44
CA HIS A 21 5.45 -6.72 -1.59
C HIS A 21 4.42 -7.81 -1.34
N GLU A 22 4.80 -8.97 -0.79
CA GLU A 22 3.86 -10.05 -0.48
C GLU A 22 2.80 -9.61 0.55
N ILE A 23 3.22 -8.86 1.58
CA ILE A 23 2.31 -8.32 2.59
C ILE A 23 1.36 -7.30 1.96
N LEU A 24 1.86 -6.38 1.14
CA LEU A 24 1.04 -5.36 0.47
C LEU A 24 0.07 -5.97 -0.55
N GLN A 25 0.53 -6.96 -1.30
CA GLN A 25 -0.33 -7.73 -2.21
C GLN A 25 -1.45 -8.43 -1.43
N ALA A 26 -1.13 -9.09 -0.31
CA ALA A 26 -2.14 -9.73 0.54
C ALA A 26 -3.13 -8.71 1.11
N ILE A 27 -2.67 -7.55 1.56
CA ILE A 27 -3.53 -6.46 2.04
C ILE A 27 -4.45 -5.95 0.93
N ALA A 28 -3.93 -5.80 -0.29
CA ALA A 28 -4.71 -5.37 -1.44
C ALA A 28 -5.76 -6.41 -1.85
N ASP A 29 -5.40 -7.69 -1.85
CA ASP A 29 -6.32 -8.80 -2.11
C ASP A 29 -7.42 -8.89 -1.03
N GLU A 30 -7.06 -8.72 0.26
CA GLU A 30 -8.03 -8.69 1.38
C GLU A 30 -9.03 -7.52 1.24
N ALA A 31 -8.57 -6.36 0.75
CA ALA A 31 -9.40 -5.18 0.57
C ALA A 31 -10.06 -5.08 -0.83
N GLU A 32 -9.83 -6.07 -1.70
CA GLU A 32 -10.28 -6.10 -3.10
C GLU A 32 -9.89 -4.83 -3.89
N VAL A 33 -8.67 -4.32 -3.66
CA VAL A 33 -8.15 -3.10 -4.28
C VAL A 33 -6.96 -3.37 -5.19
N SER A 34 -6.70 -2.42 -6.11
CA SER A 34 -5.52 -2.50 -6.96
C SER A 34 -4.25 -2.25 -6.16
N PHE A 35 -3.24 -3.10 -6.37
CA PHE A 35 -1.88 -2.87 -5.93
C PHE A 35 -1.00 -2.51 -7.11
N GLU A 36 -0.32 -1.37 -7.00
CA GLU A 36 0.70 -0.93 -7.94
C GLU A 36 2.06 -0.91 -7.21
N PRO A 37 2.97 -1.85 -7.50
CA PRO A 37 4.33 -1.75 -7.02
C PRO A 37 4.98 -0.52 -7.66
N GLY A 38 5.39 0.44 -6.86
CA GLY A 38 6.05 1.64 -7.36
C GLY A 38 7.57 1.46 -7.42
N PHE A 39 8.18 2.22 -8.32
CA PHE A 39 9.63 2.29 -8.46
C PHE A 39 10.16 3.44 -7.59
N ALA A 40 11.32 3.24 -6.94
CA ALA A 40 11.97 4.16 -5.97
C ALA A 40 11.39 4.14 -4.54
N GLY A 41 11.30 2.95 -3.94
CA GLY A 41 11.05 2.79 -2.50
C GLY A 41 9.64 3.16 -2.06
N LYS A 42 8.67 3.18 -2.96
CA LYS A 42 7.27 3.41 -2.62
C LYS A 42 6.35 2.47 -3.37
N SER A 43 5.41 1.85 -2.69
CA SER A 43 4.31 1.09 -3.30
C SER A 43 2.99 1.80 -3.10
N TYR A 44 2.07 1.60 -4.03
CA TYR A 44 0.77 2.26 -4.03
C TYR A 44 -0.33 1.22 -3.95
N LEU A 45 -1.24 1.38 -3.00
CA LEU A 45 -2.46 0.58 -2.92
C LEU A 45 -3.66 1.51 -3.06
N ASP A 46 -4.64 1.16 -3.86
CA ASP A 46 -5.86 1.95 -3.96
C ASP A 46 -6.58 1.99 -2.61
N VAL A 47 -7.08 3.17 -2.23
CA VAL A 47 -7.90 3.31 -1.03
C VAL A 47 -9.30 2.82 -1.36
N PRO A 48 -9.81 1.79 -0.67
CA PRO A 48 -11.16 1.32 -0.89
C PRO A 48 -12.16 2.42 -0.53
N THR A 49 -13.23 2.53 -1.30
CA THR A 49 -14.35 3.45 -1.03
C THR A 49 -15.14 3.04 0.22
N ASN A 50 -15.04 1.79 0.64
CA ASN A 50 -15.61 1.29 1.88
C ASN A 50 -14.75 1.73 3.08
N ALA A 51 -15.39 2.43 4.04
CA ALA A 51 -14.73 2.90 5.26
C ALA A 51 -14.16 1.75 6.11
N ASP A 52 -14.90 0.63 6.24
CA ASP A 52 -14.47 -0.54 7.00
C ASP A 52 -13.21 -1.17 6.39
N ALA A 53 -13.19 -1.32 5.05
CA ALA A 53 -12.04 -1.84 4.33
C ALA A 53 -10.83 -0.90 4.46
N ARG A 54 -11.06 0.42 4.41
CA ARG A 54 -10.01 1.42 4.58
C ARG A 54 -9.40 1.37 5.98
N GLU A 55 -10.23 1.26 7.02
CA GLU A 55 -9.76 1.14 8.40
C GLU A 55 -9.00 -0.18 8.61
N ALA A 56 -9.52 -1.30 8.10
CA ALA A 56 -8.83 -2.59 8.17
C ALA A 56 -7.45 -2.54 7.50
N MET A 57 -7.39 -1.93 6.32
CA MET A 57 -6.16 -1.75 5.55
C MET A 57 -5.13 -0.86 6.28
N THR A 58 -5.60 0.25 6.84
CA THR A 58 -4.79 1.16 7.67
C THR A 58 -4.21 0.41 8.87
N ALA A 59 -5.05 -0.32 9.61
CA ALA A 59 -4.63 -1.11 10.76
C ALA A 59 -3.64 -2.21 10.38
N ARG A 60 -3.77 -2.81 9.19
CA ARG A 60 -2.86 -3.84 8.70
C ARG A 60 -1.50 -3.27 8.33
N LEU A 61 -1.46 -2.10 7.70
CA LEU A 61 -0.22 -1.38 7.42
C LEU A 61 0.50 -1.00 8.73
N GLU A 62 -0.25 -0.49 9.72
CA GLU A 62 0.29 -0.19 11.05
C GLU A 62 0.79 -1.44 11.80
N GLN A 63 0.08 -2.58 11.71
CA GLN A 63 0.50 -3.85 12.31
C GLN A 63 1.81 -4.38 11.75
N ASN A 64 2.12 -4.07 10.49
CA ASN A 64 3.36 -4.49 9.83
C ASN A 64 4.48 -3.44 9.96
N ASP A 65 4.30 -2.43 10.81
CA ASP A 65 5.24 -1.31 11.02
C ASP A 65 5.57 -0.55 9.70
N MET A 66 4.63 -0.58 8.75
CA MET A 66 4.82 0.04 7.44
C MET A 66 4.47 1.51 7.50
N SER A 67 5.41 2.36 7.08
CA SER A 67 5.15 3.80 6.96
C SER A 67 4.35 4.08 5.70
N PHE A 68 3.15 4.64 5.82
CA PHE A 68 2.33 4.99 4.67
C PHE A 68 1.79 6.43 4.73
N SER A 69 1.36 6.94 3.58
CA SER A 69 0.70 8.23 3.46
C SER A 69 -0.42 8.15 2.43
N VAL A 70 -1.57 8.74 2.73
CA VAL A 70 -2.69 8.80 1.78
C VAL A 70 -2.42 9.93 0.79
N VAL A 71 -2.30 9.59 -0.49
CA VAL A 71 -2.06 10.55 -1.58
C VAL A 71 -3.14 10.43 -2.65
N THR A 72 -3.49 11.53 -3.29
CA THR A 72 -4.40 11.52 -4.44
C THR A 72 -3.58 11.61 -5.73
N ARG A 73 -3.54 10.54 -6.51
CA ARG A 73 -2.95 10.51 -7.85
C ARG A 73 -3.99 10.90 -8.91
N ILE A 74 -3.54 11.65 -9.92
CA ILE A 74 -4.30 11.83 -11.16
C ILE A 74 -3.85 10.69 -12.06
N ALA A 75 -4.71 9.69 -12.29
CA ALA A 75 -4.50 8.73 -13.37
C ALA A 75 -4.64 9.49 -14.69
N TYR A 76 -3.56 9.54 -15.48
CA TYR A 76 -3.51 10.20 -16.79
C TYR A 76 -3.82 9.21 -17.91
#